data_AF-A0A2E1APV8-F1
#
_entry.id   AF-A0A2E1APV8-F1
#
_cell.length_a   1.000
_cell.length_b   1.000
_cell.length_c   1.000
_cell.angle_alpha   90.00
_cell.angle_beta   90.00
_cell.angle_gamma   90.00
#
_symmetry.space_group_name_H-M   'P 1'
#
loop_
_entity.id
_entity.type
_entity.pdbx_description
1 polymer ?
#
loop_
_entity_poly.entity_id
_entity_poly.type
_entity_poly.pdbx_seq_one_letter_code
_entity_poly.pdbx_strand_id
1 'polypeptide(L)'
;MRKLIFILLILQPFIVKLVYKGGFQINVFNELLSLLVLILFIFRVLIKKRVNNSFLIYICFLIYTLLLGIYRDIMPLSLFQILIYSQFFFYFFYFQSFSDQEKSDMIKSMKNIMDFIVILIAIIAVIEVIDYQSFRDFIGVHSVNRGINGFYLISFFGSGPSLAIFISLYVFVWHYYYYALGNQISRKGISYLFLAIVLGVLSFSRKETLFIFMFILLFPYPSKSKLRKWLKRLILSIAIFAGLLYYYLTFFESANRKGFDSGYIRWKIMAKSIEVYSDYFPFGTGAGTFGSRVSLMMPHIYEEYNVGQGMLGWEATNSRGPIYDAFLSTFVTEIGVGVLLIMFLFYKLLESKTILRNNYSVFIKNFILIYLLSLSFFVPMLTNSFGYIIMIILSSIACNISLFKIRTRY
;
A
#
# COMPACT_ATOMS: atom_id res chain seq x y z
N MET A 1 -7.26 -15.70 -15.44
CA MET A 1 -6.96 -14.24 -15.41
C MET A 1 -7.01 -13.60 -14.01
N ARG A 2 -8.15 -13.58 -13.29
CA ARG A 2 -8.28 -12.83 -12.00
C ARG A 2 -7.25 -13.22 -10.93
N LYS A 3 -7.10 -14.52 -10.69
CA LYS A 3 -6.10 -15.08 -9.76
C LYS A 3 -4.67 -14.79 -10.21
N LEU A 4 -4.41 -14.88 -11.52
CA LEU A 4 -3.11 -14.61 -12.11
C LEU A 4 -2.68 -13.16 -11.88
N ILE A 5 -3.57 -12.17 -12.09
CA ILE A 5 -3.28 -10.76 -11.81
C ILE A 5 -2.82 -10.58 -10.36
N PHE A 6 -3.53 -11.18 -9.41
CA PHE A 6 -3.17 -11.11 -7.99
C PHE A 6 -1.80 -11.76 -7.68
N ILE A 7 -1.51 -12.93 -8.26
CA ILE A 7 -0.21 -13.60 -8.13
C ILE A 7 0.90 -12.73 -8.70
N LEU A 8 0.72 -12.18 -9.89
CA LEU A 8 1.71 -11.32 -10.55
C LEU A 8 2.00 -10.06 -9.73
N LEU A 9 0.99 -9.46 -9.08
CA LEU A 9 1.21 -8.32 -8.18
C LEU A 9 2.02 -8.67 -6.93
N ILE A 10 1.84 -9.87 -6.37
CA ILE A 10 2.63 -10.32 -5.21
C ILE A 10 4.07 -10.61 -5.62
N LEU A 11 4.27 -11.22 -6.80
CA LEU A 11 5.61 -11.54 -7.32
C LEU A 11 6.32 -10.34 -7.93
N GLN A 12 5.61 -9.25 -8.20
CA GLN A 12 6.17 -8.07 -8.87
C GLN A 12 7.46 -7.54 -8.23
N PRO A 13 7.59 -7.36 -6.90
CA PRO A 13 8.83 -6.88 -6.31
C PRO A 13 10.03 -7.78 -6.61
N PHE A 14 9.81 -9.09 -6.72
CA PHE A 14 10.84 -10.06 -7.09
C PHE A 14 11.18 -9.99 -8.57
N ILE A 15 10.15 -9.94 -9.44
CA ILE A 15 10.33 -9.77 -10.90
C ILE A 15 11.14 -8.51 -11.20
N VAL A 16 10.83 -7.41 -10.51
CA VAL A 16 11.53 -6.13 -10.70
C VAL A 16 13.03 -6.26 -10.47
N LYS A 17 13.42 -7.02 -9.45
CA LYS A 17 14.84 -7.23 -9.12
C LYS A 17 15.54 -8.14 -10.12
N LEU A 18 14.85 -9.19 -10.58
CA LEU A 18 15.38 -10.05 -11.63
C LEU A 18 15.62 -9.29 -12.93
N VAL A 19 14.71 -8.37 -13.30
CA VAL A 19 14.86 -7.50 -14.48
C VAL A 19 16.09 -6.61 -14.36
N TYR A 20 16.27 -5.93 -13.22
CA TYR A 20 17.46 -5.09 -13.00
C TYR A 20 18.76 -5.90 -12.97
N LYS A 21 18.74 -7.08 -12.34
CA LYS A 21 19.89 -8.00 -12.32
C LYS A 21 20.23 -8.53 -13.72
N GLY A 22 19.23 -8.67 -14.58
CA GLY A 22 19.40 -9.03 -16.00
C GLY A 22 19.97 -7.90 -16.87
N GLY A 23 20.31 -6.73 -16.30
CA GLY A 23 20.90 -5.61 -17.03
C GLY A 23 19.89 -4.70 -17.73
N PHE A 24 18.59 -4.94 -17.56
CA PHE A 24 17.56 -4.06 -18.14
C PHE A 24 17.44 -2.79 -17.30
N GLN A 25 17.67 -1.64 -17.93
CA GLN A 25 17.58 -0.33 -17.27
C GLN A 25 16.13 0.13 -17.04
N ILE A 26 15.19 -0.35 -17.86
CA ILE A 26 13.78 0.03 -17.81
C ILE A 26 12.93 -1.20 -17.49
N ASN A 27 12.13 -1.07 -16.44
CA ASN A 27 11.10 -2.04 -16.11
C ASN A 27 9.71 -1.42 -16.31
N VAL A 28 8.99 -1.96 -17.30
CA VAL A 28 7.61 -1.59 -17.67
C VAL A 28 6.57 -2.64 -17.25
N PHE A 29 6.96 -3.64 -16.45
CA PHE A 29 6.07 -4.75 -16.07
C PHE A 29 4.80 -4.27 -15.39
N ASN A 30 4.91 -3.26 -14.52
CA ASN A 30 3.79 -2.70 -13.77
C ASN A 30 2.79 -2.00 -14.70
N GLU A 31 3.33 -1.23 -15.64
CA GLU A 31 2.60 -0.46 -16.63
C GLU A 31 1.87 -1.39 -17.60
N LEU A 32 2.54 -2.45 -18.08
CA LEU A 32 1.93 -3.48 -18.94
C LEU A 32 0.83 -4.26 -18.21
N LEU A 33 1.06 -4.65 -16.96
CA LEU A 33 0.05 -5.34 -16.16
C LEU A 33 -1.16 -4.44 -15.90
N SER A 34 -0.93 -3.16 -15.60
CA SER A 34 -1.99 -2.17 -15.39
C SER A 34 -2.79 -1.92 -16.67
N LEU A 35 -2.12 -1.84 -17.83
CA LEU A 35 -2.76 -1.70 -19.13
C LEU A 35 -3.63 -2.92 -19.46
N LEU A 36 -3.13 -4.14 -19.20
CA LEU A 36 -3.92 -5.36 -19.36
C LEU A 36 -5.20 -5.31 -18.49
N VAL A 37 -5.10 -4.86 -17.24
CA VAL A 37 -6.25 -4.73 -16.35
C VAL A 37 -7.24 -3.68 -16.85
N LEU A 38 -6.77 -2.55 -17.39
CA LEU A 38 -7.61 -1.55 -18.03
C LEU A 38 -8.36 -2.14 -19.23
N ILE A 39 -7.68 -2.85 -20.13
CA ILE A 39 -8.31 -3.51 -21.29
C ILE A 39 -9.38 -4.50 -20.83
N LEU A 40 -9.09 -5.32 -19.83
CA LEU A 40 -10.05 -6.26 -19.26
C LEU A 40 -11.27 -5.56 -18.63
N PHE A 41 -11.07 -4.41 -18.00
CA PHE A 41 -12.15 -3.58 -17.50
C PHE A 41 -13.02 -3.04 -18.62
N ILE A 42 -12.42 -2.43 -19.66
CA ILE A 42 -13.14 -1.90 -20.82
C ILE A 42 -13.96 -3.00 -21.49
N PHE A 43 -13.35 -4.15 -21.78
CA PHE A 43 -14.03 -5.30 -22.38
C PHE A 43 -15.25 -5.73 -21.56
N ARG A 44 -15.11 -5.77 -20.23
CA ARG A 44 -16.21 -6.13 -19.33
C ARG A 44 -17.32 -5.09 -19.31
N VAL A 45 -16.98 -3.80 -19.37
CA VAL A 45 -17.95 -2.71 -19.50
C VAL A 45 -18.72 -2.82 -20.81
N LEU A 46 -18.04 -3.08 -21.93
CA LEU A 46 -18.67 -3.25 -23.24
C LEU A 46 -19.68 -4.41 -23.25
N ILE A 47 -19.34 -5.54 -22.62
CA ILE A 47 -20.25 -6.69 -22.52
C ILE A 47 -21.44 -6.38 -21.60
N LYS A 48 -21.20 -5.83 -20.41
CA LYS A 48 -22.25 -5.64 -19.40
C LYS A 48 -23.09 -4.38 -19.62
N LYS A 49 -22.61 -3.43 -20.43
CA LYS A 49 -23.19 -2.09 -20.67
C LYS A 49 -23.54 -1.35 -19.37
N ARG A 50 -22.78 -1.59 -18.30
CA ARG A 50 -23.01 -1.00 -16.98
C ARG A 50 -21.70 -0.55 -16.37
N VAL A 51 -21.69 0.68 -15.88
CA VAL A 51 -20.56 1.28 -15.16
C VAL A 51 -21.06 1.74 -13.80
N ASN A 52 -20.25 1.54 -12.77
CA ASN A 52 -20.57 2.02 -11.43
C ASN A 52 -20.44 3.54 -11.38
N ASN A 53 -21.32 4.23 -10.68
CA ASN A 53 -21.31 5.70 -10.59
C ASN A 53 -19.96 6.24 -10.11
N SER A 54 -19.25 5.51 -9.24
CA SER A 54 -17.91 5.91 -8.80
C SER A 54 -16.87 6.06 -9.90
N PHE A 55 -17.13 5.53 -11.10
CA PHE A 55 -16.32 5.77 -12.30
C PHE A 55 -16.33 7.24 -12.74
N LEU A 56 -17.40 7.99 -12.44
CA LEU A 56 -17.46 9.42 -12.73
C LEU A 56 -16.37 10.20 -11.99
N ILE A 57 -16.01 9.80 -10.76
CA ILE A 57 -14.89 10.41 -10.03
C ILE A 57 -13.59 10.26 -10.81
N TYR A 58 -13.37 9.09 -11.42
CA TYR A 58 -12.19 8.83 -12.22
C TYR A 58 -12.17 9.66 -13.51
N ILE A 59 -13.31 9.79 -14.19
CA ILE A 59 -13.43 10.68 -15.35
C ILE A 59 -13.11 12.13 -14.95
N CYS A 60 -13.68 12.63 -13.85
CA CYS A 60 -13.38 13.97 -13.34
C CYS A 60 -11.89 14.13 -13.00
N PHE A 61 -11.26 13.11 -12.42
CA PHE A 61 -9.83 13.09 -12.12
C PHE A 61 -8.98 13.16 -13.39
N LEU A 62 -9.32 12.39 -14.42
CA LEU A 62 -8.65 12.44 -15.73
C LEU A 62 -8.79 13.82 -16.39
N ILE A 63 -10.00 14.39 -16.41
CA ILE A 63 -10.23 15.71 -17.00
C ILE A 63 -9.43 16.77 -16.24
N TYR A 64 -9.49 16.75 -14.90
CA TYR A 64 -8.75 17.68 -14.05
C TYR A 64 -7.25 17.63 -14.36
N THR A 65 -6.66 16.43 -14.34
CA THR A 65 -5.22 16.27 -14.54
C THR A 65 -4.78 16.60 -15.97
N LEU A 66 -5.62 16.34 -16.97
CA LEU A 66 -5.36 16.74 -18.35
C LEU A 66 -5.39 18.27 -18.52
N LEU A 67 -6.39 18.95 -17.97
CA LEU A 67 -6.49 20.41 -17.99
C LEU A 67 -5.30 21.06 -17.25
N LEU A 68 -4.91 20.47 -16.13
CA LEU A 68 -3.76 20.90 -15.35
C LEU A 68 -2.45 20.80 -16.14
N GLY A 69 -2.23 19.68 -16.84
CA GLY A 69 -1.06 19.50 -17.70
C GLY A 69 -1.00 20.49 -18.86
N ILE A 70 -2.16 20.86 -19.43
CA ILE A 70 -2.26 21.92 -20.46
C ILE A 70 -1.97 23.29 -19.85
N TYR A 71 -2.61 23.61 -18.72
CA TYR A 71 -2.47 24.90 -18.04
C TYR A 71 -1.02 25.21 -17.64
N ARG A 72 -0.25 24.17 -17.31
CA ARG A 72 1.12 24.29 -16.82
C ARG A 72 2.18 24.04 -17.89
N ASP A 73 1.76 23.75 -19.13
CA ASP A 73 2.62 23.46 -20.27
C ASP A 73 3.62 22.31 -20.04
N ILE A 74 3.13 21.21 -19.43
CA ILE A 74 3.93 20.02 -19.07
C ILE A 74 3.57 18.82 -19.98
N MET A 75 2.79 19.05 -21.03
CA MET A 75 2.49 18.02 -22.02
C MET A 75 3.77 17.71 -22.85
N PRO A 76 4.10 16.43 -23.11
CA PRO A 76 3.31 15.21 -22.87
C PRO A 76 3.60 14.51 -21.53
N LEU A 77 4.55 14.98 -20.72
CA LEU A 77 4.99 14.33 -19.47
C LEU A 77 3.83 14.12 -18.50
N SER A 78 2.92 15.09 -18.41
CA SER A 78 1.71 14.98 -17.59
C SER A 78 0.82 13.80 -17.99
N LEU A 79 0.77 13.37 -19.25
CA LEU A 79 -0.02 12.20 -19.67
C LEU A 79 0.51 10.90 -19.06
N PHE A 80 1.84 10.74 -19.01
CA PHE A 80 2.46 9.57 -18.38
C PHE A 80 2.18 9.54 -16.88
N GLN A 81 2.26 10.70 -16.23
CA GLN A 81 1.97 10.84 -14.81
C GLN A 81 0.50 10.50 -14.49
N ILE A 82 -0.43 10.97 -15.32
CA ILE A 82 -1.85 10.63 -15.24
C ILE A 82 -2.05 9.12 -15.31
N LEU A 83 -1.40 8.45 -16.27
CA LEU A 83 -1.51 7.00 -16.43
C LEU A 83 -0.98 6.26 -15.20
N ILE A 84 0.16 6.69 -14.64
CA ILE A 84 0.73 6.11 -13.41
C ILE A 84 -0.24 6.28 -12.23
N TYR A 85 -0.79 7.47 -12.02
CA TYR A 85 -1.76 7.73 -10.95
C TYR A 85 -3.12 7.09 -11.17
N SER A 86 -3.44 6.72 -12.40
CA SER A 86 -4.69 6.04 -12.75
C SER A 86 -4.64 4.53 -12.50
N GLN A 87 -3.44 3.94 -12.31
CA GLN A 87 -3.29 2.49 -12.19
C GLN A 87 -4.15 1.91 -11.06
N PHE A 88 -4.18 2.55 -9.88
CA PHE A 88 -5.00 2.06 -8.75
C PHE A 88 -6.51 2.06 -9.06
N PHE A 89 -6.99 3.00 -9.88
CA PHE A 89 -8.38 3.02 -10.34
C PHE A 89 -8.70 1.82 -11.23
N PHE A 90 -7.77 1.40 -12.11
CA PHE A 90 -7.98 0.25 -12.99
C PHE A 90 -8.24 -1.03 -12.20
N TYR A 91 -7.39 -1.30 -11.21
CA TYR A 91 -7.57 -2.45 -10.32
C TYR A 91 -8.87 -2.35 -9.53
N PHE A 92 -9.19 -1.17 -9.00
CA PHE A 92 -10.44 -0.97 -8.27
C PHE A 92 -11.67 -1.26 -9.14
N PHE A 93 -11.80 -0.61 -10.30
CA PHE A 93 -13.01 -0.72 -11.13
C PHE A 93 -13.15 -2.08 -11.80
N TYR A 94 -12.04 -2.70 -12.22
CA TYR A 94 -12.07 -4.03 -12.81
C TYR A 94 -12.73 -5.03 -11.85
N PHE A 95 -12.25 -5.11 -10.60
CA PHE A 95 -12.80 -6.04 -9.61
C PHE A 95 -14.13 -5.57 -9.02
N GLN A 96 -14.41 -4.27 -8.98
CA GLN A 96 -15.71 -3.76 -8.57
C GLN A 96 -16.84 -4.19 -9.50
N SER A 97 -16.55 -4.41 -10.79
CA SER A 97 -17.52 -4.85 -11.81
C SER A 97 -17.97 -6.32 -11.69
N PHE A 98 -17.42 -7.04 -10.72
CA PHE A 98 -17.71 -8.46 -10.48
C PHE A 98 -19.02 -8.61 -9.70
N SER A 99 -19.70 -9.75 -9.87
CA SER A 99 -20.85 -10.07 -9.02
C SER A 99 -20.41 -10.35 -7.58
N ASP A 100 -21.34 -10.24 -6.64
CA ASP A 100 -21.07 -10.46 -5.21
C ASP A 100 -20.49 -11.87 -4.92
N GLN A 101 -20.95 -12.87 -5.67
CA GLN A 101 -20.42 -14.24 -5.62
C GLN A 101 -18.96 -14.29 -6.13
N GLU A 102 -18.71 -13.71 -7.31
CA GLU A 102 -17.36 -13.67 -7.89
C GLU A 102 -16.35 -12.95 -6.98
N LYS A 103 -16.78 -11.89 -6.29
CA LYS A 103 -15.98 -11.15 -5.32
C LYS A 103 -15.67 -11.99 -4.08
N SER A 104 -16.67 -12.69 -3.55
CA SER A 104 -16.48 -13.61 -2.41
C SER A 104 -15.52 -14.75 -2.75
N ASP A 105 -15.64 -15.34 -3.94
CA ASP A 105 -14.76 -16.40 -4.41
C ASP A 105 -13.34 -15.89 -4.72
N MET A 106 -13.21 -14.62 -5.13
CA MET A 106 -11.92 -13.97 -5.26
C MET A 106 -11.21 -13.87 -3.91
N ILE A 107 -11.87 -13.40 -2.85
CA ILE A 107 -11.26 -13.33 -1.50
C ILE A 107 -10.84 -14.71 -0.98
N LYS A 108 -11.68 -15.74 -1.18
CA LYS A 108 -11.31 -17.13 -0.83
C LYS A 108 -10.06 -17.58 -1.58
N SER A 109 -9.99 -17.26 -2.88
CA SER A 109 -8.83 -17.61 -3.72
C SER A 109 -7.57 -16.85 -3.29
N MET A 110 -7.69 -15.56 -2.98
CA MET A 110 -6.59 -14.76 -2.45
C MET A 110 -6.05 -15.37 -1.16
N LYS A 111 -6.94 -15.71 -0.21
CA LYS A 111 -6.53 -16.34 1.05
C LYS A 111 -5.71 -17.59 0.80
N ASN A 112 -6.18 -18.49 -0.07
CA ASN A 112 -5.47 -19.74 -0.37
C ASN A 112 -4.10 -19.49 -1.04
N ILE A 113 -4.02 -18.51 -1.95
CA ILE A 113 -2.77 -18.10 -2.57
C ILE A 113 -1.81 -17.53 -1.51
N MET A 114 -2.30 -16.68 -0.63
CA MET A 114 -1.48 -16.06 0.41
C MET A 114 -1.03 -17.07 1.48
N ASP A 115 -1.85 -18.07 1.83
CA ASP A 115 -1.44 -19.19 2.69
C ASP A 115 -0.21 -19.89 2.11
N PHE A 116 -0.24 -20.21 0.81
CA PHE A 116 0.91 -20.81 0.12
C PHE A 116 2.14 -19.90 0.16
N ILE A 117 1.94 -18.60 -0.09
CA ILE A 117 3.03 -17.63 -0.09
C ILE A 117 3.63 -17.44 1.32
N VAL A 118 2.82 -17.46 2.38
CA VAL A 118 3.32 -17.41 3.77
C VAL A 118 4.24 -18.60 4.07
N ILE A 119 3.87 -19.81 3.61
CA ILE A 119 4.72 -21.00 3.76
C ILE A 119 6.02 -20.83 2.97
N LEU A 120 5.93 -20.34 1.73
CA LEU A 120 7.12 -20.06 0.90
C LEU A 120 8.04 -19.04 1.57
N ILE A 121 7.49 -17.97 2.14
CA ILE A 121 8.26 -16.97 2.90
C ILE A 121 8.93 -17.63 4.10
N ALA A 122 8.25 -18.52 4.82
CA ALA A 122 8.83 -19.21 5.98
C ALA A 122 10.00 -20.13 5.58
N ILE A 123 9.88 -20.85 4.45
CA ILE A 123 10.98 -21.66 3.91
C ILE A 123 12.17 -20.76 3.55
N ILE A 124 11.91 -19.65 2.86
CA ILE A 124 12.95 -18.68 2.50
C ILE A 124 13.57 -18.05 3.74
N ALA A 125 12.78 -17.79 4.79
CA ALA A 125 13.26 -17.23 6.04
C ALA A 125 14.28 -18.13 6.73
N VAL A 126 14.11 -19.47 6.66
CA VAL A 126 15.10 -20.42 7.17
C VAL A 126 16.42 -20.29 6.42
N ILE A 127 16.37 -20.20 5.10
CA ILE A 127 17.57 -19.99 4.25
C ILE A 127 18.24 -18.66 4.60
N GLU A 128 17.44 -17.60 4.71
CA GLU A 128 17.91 -16.25 5.02
C GLU A 128 18.55 -16.16 6.39
N VAL A 129 18.08 -16.91 7.40
CA VAL A 129 18.70 -16.97 8.73
C VAL A 129 20.05 -17.69 8.71
N ILE A 130 20.22 -18.72 7.88
CA ILE A 130 21.47 -19.49 7.79
C ILE A 130 22.55 -18.68 7.07
N ASP A 131 22.21 -18.03 5.95
CA ASP A 131 23.15 -17.26 5.13
C ASP A 131 22.49 -16.00 4.55
N TYR A 132 22.32 -14.99 5.39
CA TYR A 132 21.67 -13.74 5.00
C TYR A 132 22.49 -12.94 4.00
N GLN A 133 23.83 -13.06 4.01
CA GLN A 133 24.72 -12.25 3.18
C GLN A 133 24.61 -12.71 1.72
N SER A 134 24.82 -14.00 1.45
CA SER A 134 24.71 -14.54 0.10
C SER A 134 23.30 -14.37 -0.47
N PHE A 135 22.26 -14.50 0.37
CA PHE A 135 20.89 -14.27 -0.06
C PHE A 135 20.63 -12.82 -0.48
N ARG A 136 21.13 -11.86 0.30
CA ARG A 136 20.98 -10.43 -0.01
C ARG A 136 21.76 -10.02 -1.25
N ASP A 137 22.97 -10.55 -1.41
CA ASP A 137 23.79 -10.34 -2.61
C ASP A 137 23.10 -10.96 -3.84
N PHE A 138 22.51 -12.15 -3.69
CA PHE A 138 21.72 -12.78 -4.76
C PHE A 138 20.54 -11.91 -5.20
N ILE A 139 19.80 -11.32 -4.26
CA ILE A 139 18.65 -10.45 -4.55
C ILE A 139 19.08 -9.03 -4.95
N GLY A 140 20.35 -8.64 -4.72
CA GLY A 140 20.88 -7.31 -5.02
C GLY A 140 20.35 -6.24 -4.05
N VAL A 141 20.32 -6.53 -2.74
CA VAL A 141 19.81 -5.61 -1.71
C VAL A 141 20.91 -5.28 -0.71
N HIS A 142 21.13 -4.00 -0.47
CA HIS A 142 22.06 -3.55 0.56
C HIS A 142 21.60 -3.95 1.96
N SER A 143 22.51 -4.50 2.74
CA SER A 143 22.30 -4.75 4.17
C SER A 143 22.27 -3.43 4.93
N VAL A 144 21.16 -3.18 5.61
CA VAL A 144 21.05 -2.10 6.59
C VAL A 144 21.20 -2.73 7.97
N ASN A 145 22.11 -2.21 8.81
CA ASN A 145 22.26 -2.71 10.19
C ASN A 145 20.98 -2.44 11.00
N ARG A 146 20.04 -3.41 10.98
CA ARG A 146 18.75 -3.40 11.66
C ARG A 146 18.44 -4.79 12.20
N GLY A 147 17.69 -4.85 13.30
CA GLY A 147 17.25 -6.10 13.90
C GLY A 147 18.33 -6.78 14.76
N ILE A 148 18.29 -8.10 14.87
CA ILE A 148 19.16 -8.86 15.78
C ILE A 148 20.52 -9.03 15.12
N ASN A 149 21.60 -8.50 15.72
CA ASN A 149 22.95 -8.53 15.15
C ASN A 149 23.04 -8.00 13.70
N GLY A 150 22.19 -7.02 13.36
CA GLY A 150 22.12 -6.47 11.99
C GLY A 150 21.28 -7.28 11.01
N PHE A 151 20.69 -8.40 11.44
CA PHE A 151 19.77 -9.21 10.65
C PHE A 151 18.31 -8.78 10.78
N TYR A 152 17.64 -8.66 9.64
CA TYR A 152 16.18 -8.52 9.54
C TYR A 152 15.68 -9.30 8.31
N LEU A 153 14.43 -9.76 8.38
CA LEU A 153 13.85 -10.59 7.33
C LEU A 153 13.37 -9.74 6.15
N ILE A 154 13.78 -10.09 4.93
CA ILE A 154 13.33 -9.42 3.69
C ILE A 154 12.62 -10.36 2.72
N SER A 155 12.91 -11.67 2.76
CA SER A 155 12.41 -12.69 1.85
C SER A 155 12.56 -12.30 0.35
N PHE A 156 11.79 -12.93 -0.54
CA PHE A 156 11.83 -12.65 -1.98
C PHE A 156 11.32 -11.25 -2.35
N PHE A 157 10.62 -10.55 -1.46
CA PHE A 157 10.30 -9.13 -1.64
C PHE A 157 11.56 -8.26 -1.59
N GLY A 158 12.58 -8.75 -0.89
CA GLY A 158 13.84 -8.11 -0.57
C GLY A 158 13.70 -6.68 -0.04
N SER A 159 12.64 -6.43 0.73
CA SER A 159 12.54 -5.30 1.64
C SER A 159 11.66 -5.70 2.83
N GLY A 160 12.09 -5.34 4.05
CA GLY A 160 11.32 -5.58 5.27
C GLY A 160 9.92 -4.94 5.25
N PRO A 161 9.78 -3.67 4.83
CA PRO A 161 8.48 -3.03 4.68
C PRO A 161 7.54 -3.75 3.71
N SER A 162 8.04 -4.18 2.54
CA SER A 162 7.23 -4.93 1.56
C SER A 162 6.69 -6.23 2.15
N LEU A 163 7.55 -6.97 2.86
CA LEU A 163 7.15 -8.18 3.58
C LEU A 163 6.08 -7.86 4.64
N ALA A 164 6.28 -6.84 5.45
CA ALA A 164 5.35 -6.45 6.51
C ALA A 164 3.99 -5.99 5.97
N ILE A 165 3.97 -5.28 4.83
CA ILE A 165 2.73 -4.91 4.14
C ILE A 165 2.00 -6.17 3.68
N PHE A 166 2.69 -7.10 3.02
CA PHE A 166 2.09 -8.37 2.60
C PHE A 166 1.47 -9.14 3.78
N ILE A 167 2.21 -9.26 4.89
CA ILE A 167 1.74 -9.92 6.11
C ILE A 167 0.51 -9.20 6.70
N SER A 168 0.50 -7.86 6.71
CA SER A 168 -0.65 -7.09 7.17
C SER A 168 -1.90 -7.41 6.35
N LEU A 169 -1.76 -7.43 5.02
CA LEU A 169 -2.84 -7.82 4.11
C LEU A 169 -3.29 -9.27 4.34
N TYR A 170 -2.35 -10.17 4.60
CA TYR A 170 -2.65 -11.56 4.94
C TYR A 170 -3.51 -11.64 6.20
N VAL A 171 -3.13 -10.93 7.26
CA VAL A 171 -3.88 -10.88 8.52
C VAL A 171 -5.30 -10.36 8.28
N PHE A 172 -5.47 -9.30 7.49
CA PHE A 172 -6.80 -8.74 7.19
C PHE A 172 -7.67 -9.71 6.38
N VAL A 173 -7.11 -10.32 5.33
CA VAL A 173 -7.80 -11.31 4.48
C VAL A 173 -8.14 -12.57 5.27
N TRP A 174 -7.24 -13.03 6.15
CA TRP A 174 -7.49 -14.16 7.05
C TRP A 174 -8.70 -13.88 7.95
N HIS A 175 -8.75 -12.70 8.58
CA HIS A 175 -9.87 -12.33 9.44
C HIS A 175 -11.17 -12.18 8.64
N TYR A 176 -11.11 -11.66 7.41
CA TYR A 176 -12.28 -11.60 6.54
C TYR A 176 -12.79 -13.00 6.19
N TYR A 177 -11.87 -13.91 5.83
CA TYR A 177 -12.19 -15.27 5.44
C TYR A 177 -12.87 -16.06 6.56
N TYR A 178 -12.39 -15.96 7.79
CA TYR A 178 -12.95 -16.73 8.91
C TYR A 178 -14.14 -16.02 9.59
N TYR A 179 -14.04 -14.72 9.89
CA TYR A 179 -15.09 -14.02 10.64
C TYR A 179 -16.19 -13.40 9.77
N ALA A 180 -15.83 -12.80 8.62
CA ALA A 180 -16.84 -12.16 7.78
C ALA A 180 -17.58 -13.18 6.90
N LEU A 181 -16.85 -14.10 6.24
CA LEU A 181 -17.44 -15.17 5.43
C LEU A 181 -17.97 -16.36 6.25
N GLY A 182 -17.64 -16.44 7.55
CA GLY A 182 -18.15 -17.48 8.45
C GLY A 182 -17.52 -18.86 8.26
N ASN A 183 -16.36 -18.96 7.59
CA ASN A 183 -15.66 -20.24 7.47
C ASN A 183 -15.14 -20.71 8.84
N GLN A 184 -15.11 -22.02 9.06
CA GLN A 184 -14.63 -22.60 10.32
C GLN A 184 -13.12 -22.41 10.49
N ILE A 185 -12.70 -21.91 11.66
CA ILE A 185 -11.29 -21.73 12.00
C ILE A 185 -10.67 -23.10 12.32
N SER A 186 -9.78 -23.57 11.46
CA SER A 186 -8.99 -24.78 11.70
C SER A 186 -7.70 -24.47 12.48
N ARG A 187 -7.16 -25.47 13.19
CA ARG A 187 -5.85 -25.35 13.87
C ARG A 187 -4.75 -24.90 12.91
N LYS A 188 -4.73 -25.48 11.71
CA LYS A 188 -3.82 -25.10 10.61
C LYS A 188 -3.94 -23.62 10.24
N GLY A 189 -5.17 -23.10 10.16
CA GLY A 189 -5.41 -21.68 9.89
C GLY A 189 -4.84 -20.77 10.99
N ILE A 190 -4.97 -21.16 12.26
CA ILE A 190 -4.38 -20.44 13.40
C ILE A 190 -2.84 -20.47 13.33
N SER A 191 -2.25 -21.63 13.02
CA SER A 191 -0.80 -21.77 12.87
C SER A 191 -0.25 -20.85 11.78
N TYR A 192 -0.94 -20.71 10.64
CA TYR A 192 -0.52 -19.78 9.59
C TYR A 192 -0.65 -18.32 10.00
N LEU A 193 -1.70 -17.95 10.73
CA LEU A 193 -1.82 -16.60 11.29
C LEU A 193 -0.68 -16.28 12.25
N PHE A 194 -0.38 -17.21 13.16
CA PHE A 194 0.71 -17.05 14.12
C PHE A 194 2.06 -16.92 13.42
N LEU A 195 2.34 -17.82 12.47
CA LEU A 195 3.54 -17.77 11.64
C LEU A 195 3.66 -16.43 10.90
N ALA A 196 2.57 -15.95 10.30
CA ALA A 196 2.55 -14.67 9.62
C ALA A 196 2.87 -13.51 10.57
N ILE A 197 2.30 -13.48 11.78
CA ILE A 197 2.62 -12.44 12.77
C ILE A 197 4.10 -12.48 13.16
N VAL A 198 4.67 -13.67 13.38
CA VAL A 198 6.10 -13.82 13.69
C VAL A 198 6.97 -13.29 12.54
N LEU A 199 6.69 -13.68 11.30
CA LEU A 199 7.39 -13.17 10.11
C LEU A 199 7.24 -11.65 9.97
N GLY A 200 6.06 -11.12 10.29
CA GLY A 200 5.79 -9.67 10.32
C GLY A 200 6.63 -8.92 11.35
N VAL A 201 6.84 -9.48 12.55
CA VAL A 201 7.72 -8.88 13.56
C VAL A 201 9.20 -8.99 13.16
N LEU A 202 9.60 -10.13 12.59
CA LEU A 202 10.98 -10.36 12.11
C LEU A 202 11.37 -9.52 10.88
N SER A 203 10.39 -8.91 10.19
CA SER A 203 10.65 -7.95 9.11
C SER A 203 11.29 -6.64 9.59
N PHE A 204 11.23 -6.36 10.91
CA PHE A 204 11.68 -5.10 11.50
C PHE A 204 11.08 -3.83 10.86
N SER A 205 9.80 -3.90 10.50
CA SER A 205 9.08 -2.75 9.94
C SER A 205 8.14 -2.08 10.94
N ARG A 206 8.62 -0.98 11.54
CA ARG A 206 7.97 -0.31 12.67
C ARG A 206 6.47 -0.04 12.48
N LYS A 207 6.10 0.68 11.43
CA LYS A 207 4.72 1.18 11.23
C LYS A 207 3.75 0.08 10.81
N GLU A 208 4.17 -0.85 9.97
CA GLU A 208 3.37 -1.99 9.52
C GLU A 208 3.11 -2.97 10.67
N THR A 209 4.15 -3.28 11.47
CA THR A 209 3.98 -4.10 12.68
C THR A 209 3.00 -3.46 13.66
N LEU A 210 3.07 -2.14 13.86
CA LEU A 210 2.07 -1.40 14.66
C LEU A 210 0.64 -1.61 14.13
N PHE A 211 0.44 -1.48 12.81
CA PHE A 211 -0.88 -1.68 12.20
C PHE A 211 -1.41 -3.10 12.35
N ILE A 212 -0.56 -4.13 12.26
CA ILE A 212 -0.95 -5.53 12.51
C ILE A 212 -1.53 -5.66 13.93
N PHE A 213 -0.82 -5.14 14.92
CA PHE A 213 -1.24 -5.24 16.32
C PHE A 213 -2.45 -4.35 16.64
N MET A 214 -2.52 -3.14 16.10
CA MET A 214 -3.71 -2.28 16.20
C MET A 214 -4.93 -2.96 15.61
N PHE A 215 -4.80 -3.62 14.45
CA PHE A 215 -5.87 -4.38 13.84
C PHE A 215 -6.36 -5.49 14.77
N ILE A 216 -5.45 -6.35 15.23
CA ILE A 216 -5.77 -7.46 16.14
C ILE A 216 -6.46 -6.92 17.40
N LEU A 217 -5.97 -5.83 17.96
CA LEU A 217 -6.53 -5.28 19.19
C LEU A 217 -7.95 -4.72 19.01
N LEU A 218 -8.16 -3.94 17.95
CA LEU A 218 -9.42 -3.26 17.68
C LEU A 218 -10.46 -4.19 17.06
N PHE A 219 -10.04 -5.32 16.49
CA PHE A 219 -10.93 -6.26 15.82
C PHE A 219 -12.11 -6.68 16.73
N PRO A 220 -13.36 -6.69 16.23
CA PRO A 220 -14.54 -6.92 17.05
C PRO A 220 -14.77 -8.41 17.37
N TYR A 221 -13.76 -9.12 17.91
CA TYR A 221 -13.86 -10.55 18.23
C TYR A 221 -15.15 -10.90 19.01
N PRO A 222 -15.81 -12.01 18.66
CA PRO A 222 -17.03 -12.44 19.33
C PRO A 222 -16.73 -12.81 20.79
N SER A 223 -17.61 -12.39 21.71
CA SER A 223 -17.54 -12.75 23.13
C SER A 223 -18.95 -12.90 23.69
N LYS A 224 -19.17 -13.94 24.50
CA LYS A 224 -20.45 -14.17 25.19
C LYS A 224 -20.74 -13.15 26.29
N SER A 225 -19.71 -12.55 26.90
CA SER A 225 -19.83 -11.57 27.99
C SER A 225 -19.15 -10.24 27.63
N LYS A 226 -19.84 -9.12 27.88
CA LYS A 226 -19.29 -7.76 27.68
C LYS A 226 -18.11 -7.47 28.61
N LEU A 227 -18.20 -7.83 29.88
CA LEU A 227 -17.11 -7.65 30.85
C LEU A 227 -15.88 -8.47 30.45
N ARG A 228 -16.06 -9.76 30.18
CA ARG A 228 -14.97 -10.64 29.75
C ARG A 228 -14.33 -10.18 28.44
N LYS A 229 -15.12 -9.59 27.52
CA LYS A 229 -14.63 -8.98 26.29
C LYS A 229 -13.67 -7.83 26.59
N TRP A 230 -14.09 -6.88 27.42
CA TRP A 230 -13.30 -5.71 27.76
C TRP A 230 -12.06 -6.06 28.58
N LEU A 231 -12.17 -6.98 29.54
CA LEU A 231 -11.02 -7.45 30.32
C LEU A 231 -9.97 -8.13 29.43
N LYS A 232 -10.39 -9.04 28.54
CA LYS A 232 -9.47 -9.68 27.57
C LYS A 232 -8.80 -8.65 26.66
N ARG A 233 -9.56 -7.65 26.20
CA ARG A 233 -9.00 -6.55 25.39
C ARG A 233 -8.01 -5.71 26.17
N LEU A 234 -8.28 -5.39 27.44
CA LEU A 234 -7.37 -4.63 28.28
C LEU A 234 -6.06 -5.39 28.49
N ILE A 235 -6.13 -6.66 28.88
CA ILE A 235 -4.96 -7.52 29.08
C ILE A 235 -4.15 -7.62 27.78
N LEU A 236 -4.83 -7.87 26.65
CA LEU A 236 -4.18 -7.91 25.34
C LEU A 236 -3.55 -6.57 24.96
N SER A 237 -4.21 -5.44 25.26
CA SER A 237 -3.69 -4.08 25.01
C SER A 237 -2.41 -3.86 25.78
N ILE A 238 -2.39 -4.18 27.08
CA ILE A 238 -1.24 -4.00 27.94
C ILE A 238 -0.08 -4.89 27.45
N ALA A 239 -0.35 -6.16 27.13
CA ALA A 239 0.66 -7.08 26.63
C ALA A 239 1.26 -6.63 25.29
N ILE A 240 0.41 -6.25 24.33
CA ILE A 240 0.85 -5.72 23.04
C ILE A 240 1.64 -4.42 23.22
N PHE A 241 1.14 -3.50 24.05
CA PHE A 241 1.79 -2.21 24.28
C PHE A 241 3.17 -2.39 24.92
N ALA A 242 3.27 -3.20 25.97
CA ALA A 242 4.55 -3.51 26.62
C ALA A 242 5.52 -4.22 25.67
N GLY A 243 5.02 -5.19 24.89
CA GLY A 243 5.82 -5.91 23.90
C GLY A 243 6.34 -5.01 22.77
N LEU A 244 5.47 -4.13 22.23
CA LEU A 244 5.87 -3.15 21.22
C LEU A 244 6.82 -2.10 21.78
N LEU A 245 6.59 -1.62 23.00
CA LEU A 245 7.49 -0.68 23.67
C LEU A 245 8.89 -1.28 23.81
N TYR A 246 8.99 -2.51 24.35
CA TYR A 246 10.25 -3.23 24.43
C TYR A 246 10.89 -3.42 23.05
N TYR A 247 10.10 -3.83 22.05
CA TYR A 247 10.58 -4.01 20.68
C TYR A 247 11.14 -2.71 20.06
N TYR A 248 10.47 -1.58 20.25
CA TYR A 248 10.93 -0.29 19.73
C TYR A 248 12.15 0.26 20.47
N LEU A 249 12.21 0.08 21.79
CA LEU A 249 13.36 0.51 22.59
C LEU A 249 14.60 -0.33 22.23
N THR A 250 14.47 -1.65 22.18
CA THR A 250 15.60 -2.56 21.96
C THR A 250 16.15 -2.50 20.54
N PHE A 251 15.28 -2.46 19.51
CA PHE A 251 15.72 -2.63 18.12
C PHE A 251 15.73 -1.37 17.28
N PHE A 252 15.12 -0.27 17.76
CA PHE A 252 14.96 0.95 16.96
C PHE A 252 15.48 2.21 17.62
N GLU A 253 16.21 2.14 18.74
CA GLU A 253 16.73 3.32 19.43
C GLU A 253 17.49 4.27 18.49
N SER A 254 18.48 3.77 17.76
CA SER A 254 19.27 4.57 16.80
C SER A 254 18.39 5.17 15.68
N ALA A 255 17.45 4.38 15.16
CA ALA A 255 16.53 4.83 14.12
C ALA A 255 15.48 5.83 14.63
N ASN A 256 15.14 5.79 15.92
CA ASN A 256 14.26 6.73 16.58
C ASN A 256 15.00 8.05 16.82
N ARG A 257 16.23 8.01 17.36
CA ARG A 257 17.08 9.19 17.53
C ARG A 257 17.26 9.97 16.22
N LYS A 258 17.56 9.27 15.11
CA LYS A 258 17.64 9.89 13.78
C LYS A 258 16.30 10.41 13.25
N GLY A 259 15.17 9.82 13.62
CA GLY A 259 13.85 10.23 13.15
C GLY A 259 13.31 11.50 13.83
N PHE A 260 13.78 11.80 15.03
CA PHE A 260 13.45 13.04 15.77
C PHE A 260 14.41 14.19 15.48
N ASP A 261 15.48 13.93 14.74
CA ASP A 261 16.41 14.97 14.30
C ASP A 261 15.76 15.86 13.23
N SER A 262 15.87 17.18 13.41
CA SER A 262 15.53 18.19 12.40
C SER A 262 16.25 17.97 11.05
N GLY A 263 17.41 17.32 11.09
CA GLY A 263 18.18 16.91 9.92
C GLY A 263 17.56 15.76 9.12
N TYR A 264 16.53 15.08 9.65
CA TYR A 264 15.95 13.88 9.05
C TYR A 264 15.33 14.16 7.68
N ILE A 265 15.66 13.29 6.71
CA ILE A 265 15.36 13.53 5.31
C ILE A 265 13.86 13.68 5.02
N ARG A 266 13.00 12.94 5.73
CA ARG A 266 11.54 13.04 5.53
C ARG A 266 10.96 14.37 5.94
N TRP A 267 11.50 14.98 7.00
CA TRP A 267 11.07 16.31 7.45
C TRP A 267 11.51 17.38 6.47
N LYS A 268 12.73 17.28 5.94
CA LYS A 268 13.23 18.15 4.87
C LYS A 268 12.38 18.04 3.61
N ILE A 269 12.05 16.80 3.20
CA ILE A 269 11.16 16.54 2.07
C ILE A 269 9.80 17.21 2.30
N MET A 270 9.17 16.96 3.44
CA MET A 270 7.84 17.51 3.75
C MET A 270 7.84 19.04 3.79
N ALA A 271 8.84 19.66 4.42
CA ALA A 271 8.95 21.12 4.49
C ALA A 271 9.08 21.73 3.09
N LYS A 272 9.92 21.14 2.23
CA LYS A 272 10.10 21.60 0.85
C LYS A 272 8.88 21.35 -0.02
N SER A 273 8.16 20.24 0.16
CA SER A 273 6.89 20.02 -0.53
C SER A 273 5.84 21.08 -0.17
N ILE A 274 5.81 21.55 1.08
CA ILE A 274 4.88 22.62 1.50
C ILE A 274 5.22 23.96 0.85
N GLU A 275 6.51 24.30 0.78
CA GLU A 275 7.01 25.51 0.11
C GLU A 275 6.65 25.51 -1.38
N VAL A 276 6.90 24.40 -2.09
CA VAL A 276 6.49 24.28 -3.49
C VAL A 276 4.96 24.33 -3.62
N TYR A 277 4.23 23.69 -2.72
CA TYR A 277 2.76 23.71 -2.77
C TYR A 277 2.18 25.12 -2.62
N SER A 278 2.76 25.98 -1.76
CA SER A 278 2.24 27.34 -1.58
C SER A 278 2.32 28.17 -2.86
N ASP A 279 3.39 27.99 -3.64
CA ASP A 279 3.64 28.77 -4.86
C ASP A 279 2.82 28.24 -6.04
N TYR A 280 2.45 26.96 -6.01
CA TYR A 280 1.64 26.30 -7.04
C TYR A 280 0.17 26.13 -6.66
N PHE A 281 -0.26 26.65 -5.51
CA PHE A 281 -1.66 26.62 -5.07
C PHE A 281 -2.57 27.43 -6.03
N PRO A 282 -3.82 27.00 -6.31
CA PRO A 282 -4.48 25.75 -5.90
C PRO A 282 -4.30 24.58 -6.88
N PHE A 283 -3.84 24.84 -8.10
CA PHE A 283 -3.77 23.87 -9.20
C PHE A 283 -2.34 23.33 -9.35
N GLY A 284 -2.10 22.11 -8.89
CA GLY A 284 -0.73 21.63 -8.63
C GLY A 284 -0.07 20.97 -9.83
N THR A 285 1.12 21.45 -10.19
CA THR A 285 2.24 20.71 -10.84
C THR A 285 3.46 21.63 -10.71
N GLY A 286 3.95 21.80 -9.49
CA GLY A 286 5.34 22.19 -9.25
C GLY A 286 6.04 20.92 -8.83
N ALA A 287 6.52 20.13 -9.79
CA ALA A 287 6.63 18.67 -9.71
C ALA A 287 7.38 18.10 -8.48
N GLY A 288 6.64 17.88 -7.40
CA GLY A 288 6.58 16.60 -6.69
C GLY A 288 7.81 16.10 -5.98
N THR A 289 8.71 17.03 -5.65
CA THR A 289 9.76 16.94 -4.64
C THR A 289 10.20 15.51 -4.26
N PHE A 290 11.32 15.11 -4.89
CA PHE A 290 12.30 14.12 -4.40
C PHE A 290 12.14 12.67 -4.84
N GLY A 291 11.38 12.37 -5.91
CA GLY A 291 11.56 11.06 -6.52
C GLY A 291 10.42 10.40 -7.25
N SER A 292 9.63 11.11 -8.03
CA SER A 292 8.89 10.45 -9.11
C SER A 292 9.77 10.39 -10.37
N ARG A 293 9.58 9.38 -11.23
CA ARG A 293 10.31 9.30 -12.52
C ARG A 293 10.12 10.57 -13.37
N VAL A 294 8.96 11.22 -13.25
CA VAL A 294 8.61 12.45 -13.97
C VAL A 294 9.31 13.66 -13.35
N SER A 295 9.41 13.74 -12.03
CA SER A 295 10.12 14.83 -11.37
C SER A 295 11.60 14.91 -11.76
N LEU A 296 12.26 13.77 -12.05
CA LEU A 296 13.65 13.74 -12.56
C LEU A 296 13.82 14.47 -13.90
N MET A 297 12.73 14.65 -14.65
CA MET A 297 12.70 15.34 -15.94
C MET A 297 12.38 16.84 -15.80
N MET A 298 12.23 17.37 -14.59
CA MET A 298 11.92 18.78 -14.30
C MET A 298 12.99 19.43 -13.40
N PRO A 299 14.26 19.54 -13.86
CA PRO A 299 15.38 19.97 -13.02
C PRO A 299 15.29 21.41 -12.53
N HIS A 300 14.62 22.30 -13.26
CA HIS A 300 14.48 23.73 -12.90
C HIS A 300 13.82 23.93 -11.53
N ILE A 301 12.80 23.12 -11.20
CA ILE A 301 12.13 23.17 -9.89
C ILE A 301 13.08 22.74 -8.77
N TYR A 302 13.99 21.81 -9.04
CA TYR A 302 14.96 21.38 -8.04
C TYR A 302 16.04 22.43 -7.78
N GLU A 303 16.44 23.15 -8.81
CA GLU A 303 17.39 24.25 -8.71
C GLU A 303 16.78 25.43 -7.98
N GLU A 304 15.53 25.80 -8.31
CA GLU A 304 14.80 26.92 -7.70
C GLU A 304 14.62 26.75 -6.18
N TYR A 305 14.21 25.55 -5.73
CA TYR A 305 13.93 25.29 -4.31
C TYR A 305 15.14 24.71 -3.54
N ASN A 306 16.33 24.71 -4.15
CA ASN A 306 17.60 24.20 -3.61
C ASN A 306 17.49 22.78 -3.03
N VAL A 307 17.06 21.87 -3.90
CA VAL A 307 16.91 20.45 -3.60
C VAL A 307 18.27 19.76 -3.64
N GLY A 308 18.89 19.62 -2.47
CA GLY A 308 20.19 18.97 -2.30
C GLY A 308 20.22 17.47 -2.62
N GLN A 309 21.42 16.95 -2.94
CA GLN A 309 21.67 15.55 -3.35
C GLN A 309 21.16 14.50 -2.35
N GLY A 310 21.23 14.78 -1.05
CA GLY A 310 20.70 13.87 -0.01
C GLY A 310 19.19 13.66 -0.11
N MET A 311 18.44 14.64 -0.62
CA MET A 311 17.00 14.51 -0.91
C MET A 311 16.73 13.92 -2.30
N LEU A 312 17.75 13.69 -3.13
CA LEU A 312 17.62 13.04 -4.44
C LEU A 312 18.18 11.60 -4.47
N GLY A 313 18.52 11.06 -3.30
CA GLY A 313 18.87 9.65 -3.11
C GLY A 313 20.29 9.29 -3.52
N TRP A 314 21.12 10.28 -3.86
CA TRP A 314 22.47 10.08 -4.42
C TRP A 314 23.36 9.19 -3.57
N GLU A 315 23.33 9.36 -2.24
CA GLU A 315 24.17 8.60 -1.30
C GLU A 315 23.93 7.08 -1.35
N ALA A 316 22.74 6.64 -1.78
CA ALA A 316 22.39 5.23 -1.83
C ALA A 316 22.54 4.60 -3.22
N THR A 317 22.42 5.40 -4.29
CA THR A 317 22.36 4.89 -5.67
C THR A 317 23.52 5.36 -6.56
N ASN A 318 24.45 6.18 -6.05
CA ASN A 318 25.50 6.87 -6.83
C ASN A 318 24.96 7.55 -8.10
N SER A 319 23.67 7.88 -8.10
CA SER A 319 22.89 8.40 -9.22
C SER A 319 21.59 9.02 -8.69
N ARG A 320 20.95 9.91 -9.46
CA ARG A 320 19.63 10.47 -9.12
C ARG A 320 18.59 9.35 -9.08
N GLY A 321 18.09 9.03 -7.90
CA GLY A 321 17.12 7.97 -7.67
C GLY A 321 15.80 8.50 -7.14
N PRO A 322 14.66 7.88 -7.49
CA PRO A 322 13.40 8.28 -6.91
C PRO A 322 13.32 7.97 -5.40
N ILE A 323 13.30 8.99 -4.53
CA ILE A 323 12.90 8.83 -3.13
C ILE A 323 11.37 9.00 -2.99
N TYR A 324 10.68 7.89 -2.76
CA TYR A 324 9.25 7.91 -2.44
C TYR A 324 8.95 8.03 -0.94
N ASP A 325 9.89 8.56 -0.16
CA ASP A 325 9.68 8.87 1.24
C ASP A 325 8.83 10.15 1.34
N ALA A 326 7.75 10.13 2.12
CA ALA A 326 6.74 11.20 2.23
C ALA A 326 5.78 11.38 1.03
N PHE A 327 5.39 10.26 0.39
CA PHE A 327 4.55 10.23 -0.83
C PHE A 327 3.29 11.12 -0.81
N LEU A 328 2.52 11.18 0.28
CA LEU A 328 1.29 11.98 0.26
C LEU A 328 1.58 13.47 0.06
N SER A 329 2.64 14.00 0.66
CA SER A 329 3.04 15.40 0.52
C SER A 329 3.46 15.70 -0.92
N THR A 330 4.24 14.81 -1.52
CA THR A 330 4.71 14.96 -2.90
C THR A 330 3.56 14.84 -3.89
N PHE A 331 2.66 13.88 -3.66
CA PHE A 331 1.45 13.71 -4.45
C PHE A 331 0.55 14.94 -4.39
N VAL A 332 0.24 15.48 -3.21
CA VAL A 332 -0.55 16.71 -3.06
C VAL A 332 0.06 17.89 -3.82
N THR A 333 1.39 18.01 -3.81
CA THR A 333 2.10 19.05 -4.55
C THR A 333 1.94 18.90 -6.07
N GLU A 334 1.94 17.65 -6.56
CA GLU A 334 1.82 17.36 -7.99
C GLU A 334 0.39 17.38 -8.53
N ILE A 335 -0.63 17.16 -7.71
CA ILE A 335 -2.03 17.15 -8.18
C ILE A 335 -2.88 18.28 -7.60
N GLY A 336 -2.37 19.08 -6.66
CA GLY A 336 -3.08 20.20 -6.05
C GLY A 336 -4.45 19.81 -5.47
N VAL A 337 -5.46 20.64 -5.72
CA VAL A 337 -6.85 20.36 -5.32
C VAL A 337 -7.44 19.08 -5.89
N GLY A 338 -6.82 18.49 -6.93
CA GLY A 338 -7.19 17.17 -7.45
C GLY A 338 -7.17 16.05 -6.39
N VAL A 339 -6.40 16.22 -5.31
CA VAL A 339 -6.39 15.28 -4.18
C VAL A 339 -7.78 15.12 -3.56
N LEU A 340 -8.62 16.16 -3.62
CA LEU A 340 -9.98 16.14 -3.08
C LEU A 340 -10.86 15.11 -3.81
N LEU A 341 -10.62 14.84 -5.10
CA LEU A 341 -11.36 13.81 -5.85
C LEU A 341 -11.04 12.41 -5.32
N ILE A 342 -9.77 12.17 -4.97
CA ILE A 342 -9.32 10.91 -4.39
C ILE A 342 -9.82 10.76 -2.95
N MET A 343 -9.74 11.84 -2.16
CA MET A 343 -10.32 11.86 -0.81
C MET A 343 -11.83 11.62 -0.84
N PHE A 344 -12.54 12.19 -1.82
CA PHE A 344 -13.97 11.96 -2.00
C PHE A 344 -14.28 10.49 -2.35
N LEU A 345 -13.46 9.85 -3.20
CA LEU A 345 -13.58 8.41 -3.44
C LEU A 345 -13.39 7.62 -2.15
N PHE A 346 -12.36 7.92 -1.36
CA PHE A 346 -12.11 7.22 -0.10
C PHE A 346 -13.20 7.44 0.93
N TYR A 347 -13.74 8.66 1.03
CA TYR A 347 -14.91 8.96 1.83
C TYR A 347 -16.11 8.11 1.40
N LYS A 348 -16.41 8.04 0.09
CA LYS A 348 -17.49 7.20 -0.42
C LYS A 348 -17.24 5.71 -0.21
N LEU A 349 -15.99 5.28 -0.24
CA LEU A 349 -15.62 3.92 0.14
C LEU A 349 -15.87 3.64 1.62
N LEU A 350 -15.57 4.57 2.53
CA LEU A 350 -15.88 4.46 3.95
C LEU A 350 -17.40 4.35 4.19
N GLU A 351 -18.21 5.17 3.52
CA GLU A 351 -19.68 5.14 3.63
C GLU A 351 -20.31 3.88 2.99
N SER A 352 -19.63 3.26 2.02
CA SER A 352 -20.20 2.17 1.21
C SER A 352 -20.60 0.96 2.06
N LYS A 353 -21.69 0.29 1.66
CA LYS A 353 -22.05 -1.00 2.27
C LYS A 353 -21.05 -2.07 1.84
N THR A 354 -20.87 -3.09 2.67
CA THR A 354 -20.16 -4.30 2.27
C THR A 354 -21.13 -5.35 1.74
N ILE A 355 -20.61 -6.29 0.94
CA ILE A 355 -21.40 -7.38 0.34
C ILE A 355 -22.15 -8.18 1.40
N LEU A 356 -21.44 -8.54 2.47
CA LEU A 356 -21.97 -9.39 3.54
C LEU A 356 -22.75 -8.61 4.60
N ARG A 357 -22.68 -7.26 4.59
CA ARG A 357 -23.37 -6.34 5.51
C ARG A 357 -23.21 -6.67 7.00
N ASN A 358 -22.17 -7.38 7.39
CA ASN A 358 -21.85 -7.69 8.78
C ASN A 358 -20.76 -6.77 9.35
N ASN A 359 -20.71 -6.68 10.69
CA ASN A 359 -19.81 -5.77 11.39
C ASN A 359 -18.33 -6.07 11.11
N TYR A 360 -17.96 -7.34 10.92
CA TYR A 360 -16.58 -7.75 10.62
C TYR A 360 -16.13 -7.22 9.25
N SER A 361 -16.95 -7.41 8.23
CA SER A 361 -16.69 -6.95 6.86
C SER A 361 -16.57 -5.42 6.82
N VAL A 362 -17.46 -4.70 7.52
CA VAL A 362 -17.40 -3.23 7.63
C VAL A 362 -16.11 -2.77 8.33
N PHE A 363 -15.77 -3.39 9.46
CA PHE A 363 -14.54 -3.09 10.21
C PHE A 363 -13.30 -3.28 9.34
N ILE A 364 -13.16 -4.44 8.67
CA ILE A 364 -12.00 -4.75 7.84
C ILE A 364 -11.88 -3.76 6.67
N LYS A 365 -12.97 -3.48 5.96
CA LYS A 365 -12.97 -2.49 4.87
C LYS A 365 -12.48 -1.13 5.35
N ASN A 366 -13.04 -0.62 6.45
CA ASN A 366 -12.68 0.69 6.99
C ASN A 366 -11.23 0.70 7.50
N PHE A 367 -10.78 -0.36 8.16
CA PHE A 367 -9.40 -0.48 8.63
C PHE A 367 -8.41 -0.50 7.46
N ILE A 368 -8.70 -1.25 6.39
CA ILE A 368 -7.84 -1.28 5.19
C ILE A 368 -7.75 0.11 4.54
N LEU A 369 -8.85 0.88 4.52
CA LEU A 369 -8.84 2.27 4.02
C LEU A 369 -7.95 3.17 4.87
N ILE A 370 -8.09 3.11 6.20
CA ILE A 370 -7.25 3.87 7.14
C ILE A 370 -5.78 3.45 6.99
N TYR A 371 -5.52 2.15 6.87
CA TYR A 371 -4.19 1.58 6.64
C TYR A 371 -3.56 2.11 5.35
N LEU A 372 -4.30 2.10 4.24
CA LEU A 372 -3.87 2.63 2.95
C LEU A 372 -3.50 4.11 3.05
N LEU A 373 -4.39 4.93 3.62
CA LEU A 373 -4.18 6.36 3.79
C LEU A 373 -2.96 6.65 4.68
N SER A 374 -2.86 5.95 5.81
CA SER A 374 -1.78 6.15 6.77
C SER A 374 -0.43 5.74 6.20
N LEU A 375 -0.35 4.63 5.46
CA LEU A 375 0.89 4.23 4.79
C LEU A 375 1.25 5.15 3.62
N SER A 376 0.27 5.77 2.96
CA SER A 376 0.51 6.73 1.87
C SER A 376 1.28 7.96 2.33
N PHE A 377 1.29 8.29 3.63
CA PHE A 377 2.18 9.32 4.17
C PHE A 377 3.66 8.96 4.08
N PHE A 378 4.02 7.69 3.90
CA PHE A 378 5.40 7.24 3.97
C PHE A 378 5.88 6.43 2.77
N VAL A 379 4.95 5.84 2.01
CA VAL A 379 5.21 4.87 0.94
C VAL A 379 4.28 5.20 -0.21
N PRO A 380 4.69 5.03 -1.48
CA PRO A 380 3.87 5.33 -2.64
C PRO A 380 2.82 4.25 -2.88
N MET A 381 1.90 4.11 -1.93
CA MET A 381 0.89 3.05 -1.94
C MET A 381 -0.01 3.17 -3.17
N LEU A 382 -0.35 4.37 -3.63
CA LEU A 382 -1.24 4.54 -4.79
C LEU A 382 -0.61 4.16 -6.13
N THR A 383 0.71 3.93 -6.18
CA THR A 383 1.43 3.60 -7.43
C THR A 383 2.23 2.30 -7.34
N ASN A 384 2.05 1.53 -6.25
CA ASN A 384 2.77 0.28 -6.03
C ASN A 384 1.84 -0.94 -6.03
N SER A 385 2.46 -2.12 -6.19
CA SER A 385 1.73 -3.39 -6.32
C SER A 385 0.88 -3.73 -5.10
N PHE A 386 1.31 -3.36 -3.90
CA PHE A 386 0.57 -3.61 -2.66
C PHE A 386 -0.66 -2.72 -2.54
N GLY A 387 -0.60 -1.46 -2.95
CA GLY A 387 -1.80 -0.63 -3.03
C GLY A 387 -2.77 -1.12 -4.08
N TYR A 388 -2.29 -1.67 -5.21
CA TYR A 388 -3.16 -2.32 -6.19
C TYR A 388 -3.85 -3.52 -5.58
N ILE A 389 -3.14 -4.37 -4.86
CA ILE A 389 -3.73 -5.48 -4.08
C ILE A 389 -4.78 -4.96 -3.09
N ILE A 390 -4.50 -3.87 -2.36
CA ILE A 390 -5.47 -3.25 -1.46
C ILE A 390 -6.73 -2.82 -2.21
N MET A 391 -6.60 -2.20 -3.38
CA MET A 391 -7.77 -1.81 -4.19
C MET A 391 -8.57 -3.02 -4.69
N ILE A 392 -7.91 -4.12 -5.02
CA ILE A 392 -8.58 -5.38 -5.35
C ILE A 392 -9.34 -5.92 -4.13
N ILE A 393 -8.74 -5.90 -2.93
CA ILE A 393 -9.40 -6.36 -1.71
C ILE A 393 -10.60 -5.45 -1.38
N LEU A 394 -10.42 -4.13 -1.39
CA LEU A 394 -11.47 -3.16 -1.10
C LEU A 394 -12.66 -3.29 -2.06
N SER A 395 -12.41 -3.39 -3.36
CA SER A 395 -13.46 -3.60 -4.37
C SER A 395 -14.16 -4.96 -4.23
N SER A 396 -13.45 -5.98 -3.75
CA SER A 396 -14.01 -7.31 -3.48
C SER A 396 -14.84 -7.36 -2.18
N ILE A 397 -14.66 -6.40 -1.27
CA ILE A 397 -15.45 -6.30 -0.03
C ILE A 397 -16.64 -5.34 -0.19
N ALA A 398 -16.45 -4.24 -0.92
CA ALA A 398 -17.43 -3.19 -1.10
C ALA A 398 -18.56 -3.59 -2.08
N CYS A 399 -19.79 -3.21 -1.74
CA CYS A 399 -20.91 -3.17 -2.68
C CYS A 399 -20.78 -1.99 -3.66
N ASN A 400 -21.77 -1.84 -4.55
CA ASN A 400 -21.90 -0.65 -5.39
C ASN A 400 -21.89 0.65 -4.56
N ILE A 401 -21.17 1.64 -5.09
CA ILE A 401 -20.89 2.91 -4.43
C ILE A 401 -21.79 3.96 -5.06
N SER A 402 -22.70 4.51 -4.28
CA SER A 402 -23.54 5.62 -4.72
C SER A 402 -22.82 6.94 -4.48
N LEU A 403 -22.68 7.77 -5.52
CA LEU A 403 -22.09 9.10 -5.38
C LEU A 403 -23.05 10.12 -4.77
N PHE A 404 -24.31 10.09 -5.19
CA PHE A 404 -25.31 11.12 -4.86
C PHE A 404 -26.07 10.88 -3.56
N LYS A 405 -25.94 9.69 -2.96
CA LYS A 405 -26.52 9.41 -1.64
C LYS A 405 -25.45 9.66 -0.57
N ILE A 406 -25.63 10.71 0.21
CA ILE A 406 -24.93 10.89 1.49
C ILE A 406 -25.74 10.11 2.53
N ARG A 407 -25.07 9.30 3.35
CA ARG A 407 -25.79 8.47 4.32
C ARG A 407 -26.13 9.33 5.54
N THR A 408 -27.35 9.85 5.58
CA THR A 408 -27.87 10.62 6.72
C THR A 408 -28.39 9.70 7.82
N ARG A 409 -27.56 8.86 8.46
CA ARG A 409 -27.93 8.22 9.74
C ARG A 409 -26.72 7.98 10.64
N TYR A 410 -26.75 8.70 11.77
CA TYR A 410 -26.04 8.46 13.03
C TYR A 410 -26.43 7.12 13.65
#